data_AF-A0A7M4DB51-F1
#
_entry.id   AF-A0A7M4DB51-F1
#
_cell.length_a   1.000
_cell.length_b   1.000
_cell.length_c   1.000
_cell.angle_alpha   90.00
_cell.angle_beta   90.00
_cell.angle_gamma   90.00
#
_symmetry.space_group_name_H-M   'P 1'
#
loop_
_entity.id
_entity.type
_entity.pdbx_description
1 polymer ?
#
loop_
_entity_poly.entity_id
_entity_poly.type
_entity_poly.pdbx_seq_one_letter_code
_entity_poly.pdbx_strand_id
1 'polypeptide(L)' 'MEYRTMNRKELAVELDISSSTLCKKMKNLDPVFLEHIKNRQLLFENEVKYIHENVEWRAKWEIGILDKKTESIK' A
#
# COMPACT_ATOMS: atom_id res chain seq x y z
N MET A 1 -1.74 14.26 0.92
CA MET A 1 -1.87 13.75 -0.46
C MET A 1 -3.33 13.81 -0.83
N GLU A 2 -3.67 14.45 -1.94
CA GLU A 2 -5.00 14.31 -2.53
C GLU A 2 -5.02 12.98 -3.27
N TYR A 3 -5.90 12.07 -2.86
CA TYR A 3 -6.12 10.84 -3.60
C TYR A 3 -6.89 11.17 -4.89
N ARG A 4 -6.73 10.36 -5.93
CA ARG A 4 -7.49 10.51 -7.17
C ARG A 4 -7.94 9.16 -7.67
N THR A 5 -8.97 9.16 -8.51
CA THR A 5 -9.40 7.95 -9.21
C THR A 5 -8.29 7.49 -10.14
N MET A 6 -7.84 6.24 -10.00
CA MET A 6 -6.77 5.67 -10.80
C MET A 6 -6.92 4.16 -10.94
N ASN A 7 -6.26 3.58 -11.94
CA ASN A 7 -6.26 2.12 -12.08
C ASN A 7 -5.21 1.46 -11.16
N ARG A 8 -5.31 0.13 -10.98
CA ARG A 8 -4.36 -0.63 -10.13
C ARG A 8 -2.90 -0.54 -10.59
N LYS A 9 -2.64 -0.35 -11.89
CA LYS A 9 -1.27 -0.19 -12.40
C LYS A 9 -0.72 1.18 -12.04
N GLU A 10 -1.52 2.24 -12.20
CA GLU A 10 -1.17 3.59 -11.78
C GLU A 10 -0.91 3.66 -10.28
N LEU A 11 -1.78 3.02 -9.48
CA LEU A 11 -1.58 2.92 -8.03
C LEU A 11 -0.26 2.22 -7.68
N ALA A 12 0.07 1.13 -8.37
CA ALA A 12 1.34 0.44 -8.15
C ALA A 12 2.56 1.33 -8.49
N VAL A 13 2.47 2.13 -9.56
CA VAL A 13 3.53 3.08 -9.96
C VAL A 13 3.66 4.22 -8.96
N GLU A 14 2.55 4.80 -8.49
CA GLU A 14 2.53 5.89 -7.51
C GLU A 14 3.15 5.45 -6.17
N LEU A 15 2.98 4.18 -5.82
CA LEU A 15 3.54 3.56 -4.63
C LEU A 15 4.97 3.01 -4.82
N ASP A 16 5.58 3.18 -6.00
CA ASP A 16 6.89 2.63 -6.37
C ASP A 16 7.02 1.11 -6.10
N ILE A 17 5.97 0.35 -6.45
CA ILE A 17 5.94 -1.12 -6.30
C ILE A 17 5.50 -1.82 -7.57
N SER A 18 5.84 -3.11 -7.68
CA SER A 18 5.30 -3.94 -8.74
C SER A 18 3.79 -4.20 -8.54
N SER A 19 3.04 -4.34 -9.63
CA SER A 19 1.63 -4.75 -9.57
C SER A 19 1.43 -6.08 -8.82
N SER A 20 2.41 -6.99 -8.90
CA SER A 20 2.40 -8.26 -8.16
C SER A 20 2.52 -8.04 -6.65
N THR A 21 3.37 -7.11 -6.21
CA THR A 21 3.49 -6.71 -4.80
C THR A 21 2.21 -6.08 -4.30
N LEU A 22 1.61 -5.17 -5.09
CA LEU A 22 0.32 -4.56 -4.77
C LEU A 22 -0.75 -5.65 -4.60
N CYS A 23 -0.86 -6.59 -5.54
CA CYS A 23 -1.84 -7.67 -5.46
C CYS A 23 -1.64 -8.56 -4.21
N LYS A 24 -0.39 -8.93 -3.88
CA LYS A 24 -0.08 -9.70 -2.65
C LYS A 24 -0.50 -8.96 -1.38
N LYS A 25 -0.25 -7.65 -1.33
CA LYS A 25 -0.63 -6.81 -0.20
C LYS A 25 -2.14 -6.63 -0.08
N MET A 26 -2.82 -6.44 -1.22
CA MET A 26 -4.27 -6.32 -1.28
C MET A 26 -4.98 -7.60 -0.80
N LYS A 27 -4.38 -8.79 -0.91
CA LYS A 27 -4.97 -10.04 -0.39
C LYS A 27 -5.21 -10.02 1.13
N ASN A 28 -4.53 -9.14 1.87
CA ASN A 28 -4.72 -8.97 3.30
C ASN A 28 -5.80 -7.93 3.63
N LEU A 29 -6.38 -7.26 2.64
CA LEU A 29 -7.51 -6.36 2.83
C LEU A 29 -8.80 -7.15 3.06
N ASP A 30 -9.82 -6.43 3.52
CA ASP A 30 -11.14 -6.98 3.75
C ASP A 30 -11.69 -7.70 2.49
N PRO A 31 -12.15 -8.96 2.61
CA PRO A 31 -12.61 -9.75 1.47
C PRO A 31 -13.88 -9.16 0.81
N VAL A 32 -14.74 -8.46 1.56
CA VAL A 32 -15.93 -7.78 1.02
C VAL A 32 -15.49 -6.61 0.14
N PHE A 33 -14.49 -5.85 0.60
CA PHE A 33 -13.87 -4.80 -0.22
C PHE A 33 -13.22 -5.37 -1.49
N LEU A 34 -12.50 -6.48 -1.38
CA LEU A 34 -11.88 -7.14 -2.54
C LEU A 34 -12.91 -7.61 -3.57
N GLU A 35 -14.06 -8.13 -3.11
CA GLU A 35 -15.16 -8.52 -3.99
C GLU A 35 -15.78 -7.30 -4.68
N HIS A 36 -15.96 -6.20 -3.94
CA HIS A 36 -16.48 -4.94 -4.47
C HIS A 36 -15.65 -4.40 -5.64
N ILE A 37 -14.32 -4.48 -5.53
CA ILE A 37 -13.41 -3.96 -6.55
C ILE A 37 -13.02 -4.99 -7.62
N LYS A 38 -13.34 -6.28 -7.45
CA LYS A 38 -12.79 -7.40 -8.25
C LYS A 38 -12.82 -7.16 -9.76
N ASN A 39 -13.98 -6.77 -10.28
CA ASN A 39 -14.22 -6.55 -11.71
C ASN A 39 -14.08 -5.08 -12.14
N ARG A 40 -13.65 -4.18 -11.25
CA ARG A 40 -13.46 -2.77 -11.57
C ARG A 40 -12.12 -2.54 -12.25
N GLN A 41 -12.14 -1.76 -13.33
CA GLN A 41 -10.93 -1.30 -14.02
C GLN A 41 -10.30 -0.08 -13.34
N LEU A 42 -11.12 0.76 -12.70
CA LEU A 42 -10.71 1.97 -11.98
C LEU A 42 -11.07 1.84 -10.50
N LEU A 43 -10.19 2.35 -9.64
CA LEU A 43 -10.42 2.54 -8.21
C LEU A 43 -10.74 4.00 -7.99
N PHE A 44 -11.86 4.29 -7.33
CA PHE A 44 -12.23 5.62 -6.89
C PHE A 44 -11.30 6.10 -5.77
N GLU A 45 -11.28 7.41 -5.58
CA GLU A 45 -10.50 8.08 -4.55
C GLU A 45 -10.59 7.40 -3.17
N ASN A 46 -11.80 7.10 -2.71
CA ASN A 46 -12.02 6.45 -1.41
C ASN A 46 -11.44 5.03 -1.35
N GLU A 47 -11.48 4.29 -2.46
CA GLU A 47 -10.93 2.93 -2.55
C GLU A 47 -9.40 2.96 -2.56
N VAL A 48 -8.82 3.93 -3.27
CA VAL A 48 -7.37 4.17 -3.27
C VAL A 48 -6.90 4.54 -1.88
N LYS A 49 -7.60 5.48 -1.21
CA LYS A 49 -7.31 5.87 0.17
C LYS A 49 -7.39 4.67 1.12
N TYR A 50 -8.44 3.86 1.00
CA TYR A 50 -8.61 2.66 1.84
C TYR A 50 -7.45 1.68 1.67
N ILE A 51 -7.04 1.40 0.43
CA ILE A 51 -5.89 0.54 0.14
C ILE A 51 -4.62 1.14 0.75
N HIS A 52 -4.42 2.46 0.63
CA HIS A 52 -3.24 3.13 1.15
C HIS A 52 -3.15 3.08 2.69
N GLU A 53 -4.28 3.21 3.38
CA GLU A 53 -4.34 3.20 4.86
C GLU A 53 -4.26 1.79 5.46
N ASN A 54 -4.79 0.78 4.77
CA ASN A 54 -4.93 -0.58 5.31
C ASN A 54 -3.87 -1.56 4.82
N VAL A 55 -3.17 -1.23 3.74
CA VAL A 55 -2.02 -2.02 3.34
C VAL A 55 -0.83 -1.60 4.19
N GLU A 56 -0.28 -2.55 4.95
CA GLU A 56 1.05 -2.38 5.54
C GLU A 56 2.09 -2.28 4.41
N TRP A 57 2.37 -1.07 3.96
CA TRP A 57 3.55 -0.76 3.18
C TRP A 57 4.72 -0.91 4.14
N ARG A 58 5.27 -2.13 4.30
CA ARG A 58 6.58 -2.28 4.95
C ARG A 58 7.49 -1.25 4.32
N ALA A 59 7.73 -0.19 5.09
CA ALA A 59 8.48 0.95 4.64
C ALA A 59 9.88 0.40 4.38
N LYS A 60 10.31 0.39 3.13
CA LYS A 60 11.75 0.29 2.83
C LYS A 60 12.55 1.43 3.49
N TRP A 61 11.87 2.41 4.10
CA TRP A 61 12.41 3.48 4.91
C TRP A 61 12.55 3.17 6.42
N GLU A 62 12.07 2.02 6.92
CA GLU A 62 12.39 1.55 8.28
C GLU A 62 13.65 0.68 8.36
N ILE A 63 14.38 0.50 7.26
CA ILE A 63 15.78 0.01 7.28
C ILE A 63 16.77 1.20 7.34
N GLY A 64 16.31 2.39 7.73
CA GLY A 64 17.14 3.56 8.04
C GLY A 64 16.99 4.09 9.47
N ILE A 65 16.00 3.61 10.23
CA ILE A 65 15.77 3.98 11.64
C ILE A 65 15.65 2.71 12.50
N LEU A 66 16.62 1.81 12.37
CA LEU A 66 16.99 0.95 13.50
C LEU A 66 18.50 0.70 13.52
N ASP A 67 19.26 1.69 13.05
CA ASP A 67 20.69 1.84 13.34
C ASP A 67 20.81 3.11 14.18
N LYS A 68 20.69 2.95 15.50
CA LYS A 68 20.93 3.91 16.62
C LYS A 68 19.96 3.69 17.77
N LYS A 69 19.95 2.50 18.36
CA LYS A 69 19.71 2.37 19.81
C LYS A 69 20.38 1.16 20.44
N THR A 70 21.61 0.89 20.02
CA THR A 70 22.58 0.09 20.78
C THR A 70 23.94 0.78 20.79
N GLU A 71 23.94 2.12 20.83
CA GLU A 71 25.06 2.83 21.44
C GLU A 71 24.91 2.72 22.96
N SER A 72 25.62 1.74 23.52
CA SER A 72 26.46 1.88 24.70
C SER A 72 25.91 2.77 25.83
N ILE A 73 25.35 2.14 26.85
CA ILE A 73 25.44 2.68 28.22
C ILE A 73 25.86 1.52 29.14
N LYS A 74 27.19 1.40 29.23
CA LYS A 74 28.02 1.20 30.42
C LYS A 74 27.62 0.15 31.48
#